data_AF-A0A316B344-F1
#
_entry.id   AF-A0A316B344-F1
#
_cell.length_a   1.000
_cell.length_b   1.000
_cell.length_c   1.000
_cell.angle_alpha   90.00
_cell.angle_beta   90.00
_cell.angle_gamma   90.00
#
_symmetry.space_group_name_H-M   'P 1'
#
loop_
_entity.id
_entity.type
_entity.pdbx_description
1 polymer ?
#
loop_
_entity_poly.entity_id
_entity_poly.type
_entity_poly.pdbx_seq_one_letter_code
_entity_poly.pdbx_strand_id
1 'polypeptide(L)'
;MLKKQKAFNSNKFNKKSIVEPSEEGDLSPEMRFEALQEQLTKLDQHSKLGKWTTKTLELIRDNPHMKSAELAKKGHKEQEWLKLNIRKLKSLGLTFSHEPGYSLTELGEQYLKFLHA
;
A
#
# COMPACT_ATOMS: atom_id res chain seq x y z
N MET A 1 -5.08 -23.41 -38.99
CA MET A 1 -4.11 -23.55 -37.88
C MET A 1 -2.78 -23.01 -38.42
N LEU A 2 -2.16 -21.94 -37.94
CA LEU A 2 -1.62 -21.68 -36.62
C LEU A 2 -1.44 -20.15 -36.44
N LYS A 3 -1.76 -19.62 -35.26
CA LYS A 3 -1.62 -18.19 -34.91
C LYS A 3 -0.13 -17.83 -34.80
N LYS A 4 0.36 -16.84 -35.55
CA LYS A 4 1.68 -16.24 -35.29
C LYS A 4 1.56 -15.28 -34.12
N GLN A 5 2.11 -15.67 -32.97
CA GLN A 5 2.28 -14.82 -31.80
C GLN A 5 3.34 -13.75 -32.08
N LYS A 6 3.01 -12.50 -31.71
CA LYS A 6 3.91 -11.36 -31.73
C LYS A 6 4.93 -11.52 -30.59
N ALA A 7 6.20 -11.62 -30.92
CA ALA A 7 7.29 -11.43 -29.96
C ALA A 7 7.39 -9.94 -29.63
N PHE A 8 7.11 -9.60 -28.38
CA PHE A 8 7.25 -8.24 -27.84
C PHE A 8 8.74 -7.95 -27.64
N ASN A 9 9.29 -7.05 -28.44
CA ASN A 9 10.71 -6.74 -28.45
C ASN A 9 11.02 -5.61 -27.46
N SER A 10 11.83 -5.96 -26.46
CA SER A 10 12.85 -5.17 -25.77
C SER A 10 12.45 -3.78 -25.25
N ASN A 11 12.06 -3.70 -23.96
CA ASN A 11 12.26 -2.45 -23.23
C ASN A 11 13.65 -2.44 -22.57
N LYS A 12 14.39 -1.40 -22.92
CA LYS A 12 15.82 -1.20 -22.79
C LYS A 12 16.08 -0.51 -21.45
N PHE A 13 16.09 -1.24 -20.34
CA PHE A 13 16.47 -0.68 -19.04
C PHE A 13 17.96 -0.90 -18.77
N ASN A 14 18.69 0.15 -19.12
CA ASN A 14 19.98 0.63 -18.63
C ASN A 14 20.70 -0.25 -17.59
N LYS A 15 21.74 -0.97 -18.04
CA LYS A 15 22.82 -1.48 -17.17
C LYS A 15 23.78 -0.33 -16.86
N LYS A 16 23.64 0.31 -15.70
CA LYS A 16 24.72 0.92 -14.90
C LYS A 16 24.11 1.65 -13.70
N SER A 17 24.19 1.00 -12.54
CA SER A 17 24.68 1.55 -11.28
C SER A 17 24.78 0.37 -10.32
N ILE A 18 25.97 -0.22 -10.28
CA ILE A 18 26.40 -0.99 -9.11
C ILE A 18 26.50 0.04 -8.00
N VAL A 19 25.50 0.05 -7.13
CA VAL A 19 25.60 0.64 -5.80
C VAL A 19 25.65 -0.58 -4.89
N GLU A 20 26.76 -0.72 -4.18
CA GLU A 20 26.96 -1.75 -3.17
C GLU A 20 25.82 -1.72 -2.13
N PRO A 21 25.44 -2.86 -1.53
CA PRO A 21 24.43 -2.88 -0.49
C PRO A 21 24.96 -2.13 0.73
N SER A 22 24.54 -0.88 0.89
CA SER A 22 24.67 -0.16 2.15
C SER A 22 23.91 -0.94 3.21
N GLU A 23 24.56 -1.23 4.34
CA GLU A 23 23.96 -1.88 5.51
C GLU A 23 22.85 -0.99 6.11
N GLU A 24 21.64 -1.06 5.57
CA GLU A 24 20.43 -0.64 6.30
C GLU A 24 20.06 -1.77 7.27
N GLY A 25 20.33 -1.50 8.55
CA GLY A 25 20.40 -2.47 9.62
C GLY A 25 19.18 -3.38 9.77
N ASP A 26 19.50 -4.57 10.23
CA ASP A 26 18.64 -5.67 10.69
C ASP A 26 17.69 -5.21 11.81
N LEU A 27 16.65 -4.45 11.45
CA LEU A 27 15.48 -4.30 12.31
C LEU A 27 14.77 -5.64 12.31
N SER A 28 14.57 -6.22 13.49
CA SER A 28 13.70 -7.37 13.62
C SER A 28 12.32 -7.03 13.00
N PRO A 29 11.61 -8.00 12.41
CA PRO A 29 10.29 -7.75 11.84
C PRO A 29 9.36 -6.98 12.78
N GLU A 30 9.44 -7.26 14.08
CA GLU A 30 8.68 -6.60 15.15
C GLU A 30 9.08 -5.13 15.28
N MET A 31 10.37 -4.80 15.41
CA MET A 31 10.85 -3.40 15.47
C MET A 31 10.42 -2.59 14.24
N ARG A 32 10.41 -3.24 13.07
CA ARG A 32 9.95 -2.61 11.83
C ARG A 32 8.44 -2.31 11.85
N PHE A 33 7.62 -3.23 12.37
CA PHE A 33 6.17 -2.99 12.50
C PHE A 33 5.85 -1.97 13.59
N GLU A 34 6.62 -1.90 14.67
CA GLU A 34 6.52 -0.85 15.68
C GLU A 34 6.81 0.54 15.09
N ALA A 35 7.91 0.69 14.34
CA ALA A 35 8.24 1.94 13.66
C ALA A 35 7.15 2.35 12.64
N LEU A 36 6.54 1.38 11.96
CA LEU A 36 5.42 1.62 11.06
C LEU A 36 4.15 2.06 11.82
N GLN A 37 3.86 1.43 12.96
CA GLN A 37 2.75 1.79 13.84
C GLN A 37 2.90 3.22 14.36
N GLU A 38 4.10 3.66 14.72
CA GLU A 38 4.35 5.04 15.13
C GLU A 38 4.05 6.04 14.00
N GLN A 39 4.49 5.73 12.77
CA GLN A 39 4.21 6.58 11.61
C GLN A 39 2.71 6.69 11.33
N LEU A 40 1.99 5.57 11.39
CA LEU A 40 0.54 5.57 11.21
C LEU A 40 -0.20 6.29 12.35
N THR A 41 0.27 6.13 13.59
CA THR A 41 -0.28 6.86 14.75
C THR A 41 -0.12 8.36 14.59
N LYS A 42 1.03 8.84 14.09
CA LYS A 42 1.23 10.26 13.76
C LYS A 42 0.23 10.71 12.69
N LEU A 43 0.03 9.93 11.62
CA LEU A 43 -0.97 10.24 10.59
C LEU A 43 -2.40 10.33 11.14
N ASP A 44 -2.73 9.48 12.11
CA ASP A 44 -4.04 9.46 12.77
C ASP A 44 -4.23 10.66 13.70
N GLN A 45 -3.22 11.02 14.49
CA GLN A 45 -3.25 12.16 15.41
C GLN A 45 -3.48 13.51 14.71
N HIS A 46 -2.93 13.67 13.50
CA HIS A 46 -3.12 14.90 12.71
C HIS A 46 -4.47 14.94 11.97
N SER A 47 -5.27 13.87 12.04
CA SER A 47 -6.57 13.78 11.38
C SER A 47 -7.70 14.10 12.34
N LYS A 48 -8.65 14.94 11.91
CA LYS A 48 -9.90 15.18 12.66
C LYS A 48 -10.82 13.96 12.73
N LEU A 49 -10.54 12.90 11.97
CA LEU A 49 -11.35 11.68 11.90
C LEU A 49 -10.84 10.53 12.81
N GLY A 50 -9.82 10.79 13.63
CA GLY A 50 -9.23 9.81 14.53
C GLY A 50 -8.42 8.74 13.80
N LYS A 51 -8.43 7.51 14.34
CA LYS A 51 -7.69 6.34 13.83
C LYS A 51 -8.22 5.87 12.46
N TRP A 52 -7.76 6.51 11.39
CA TRP A 52 -8.23 6.28 10.03
C TRP A 52 -7.37 5.29 9.25
N THR A 53 -6.07 5.19 9.60
CA THR A 53 -5.09 4.37 8.88
C THR A 53 -5.48 2.89 8.89
N THR A 54 -5.62 2.28 10.07
CA THR A 54 -6.03 0.87 10.24
C THR A 54 -7.37 0.60 9.57
N LYS A 55 -8.37 1.46 9.78
CA LYS A 55 -9.70 1.32 9.18
C LYS A 55 -9.65 1.33 7.65
N THR A 56 -8.75 2.12 7.07
CA THR A 56 -8.59 2.20 5.61
C THR A 56 -7.88 0.95 5.08
N LEU A 57 -6.87 0.44 5.80
CA LEU A 57 -6.19 -0.81 5.44
C LEU A 57 -7.15 -2.00 5.49
N GLU A 58 -7.94 -2.13 6.55
CA GLU A 58 -8.98 -3.15 6.68
C GLU A 58 -10.04 -3.02 5.57
N LEU A 59 -10.49 -1.79 5.28
CA LEU A 59 -11.45 -1.53 4.21
C LEU A 59 -10.92 -1.98 2.83
N ILE A 60 -9.63 -1.77 2.54
CA ILE A 60 -8.99 -2.22 1.29
C ILE A 60 -8.84 -3.74 1.27
N ARG A 61 -8.38 -4.36 2.37
CA ARG A 61 -8.26 -5.82 2.51
C ARG A 61 -9.59 -6.51 2.22
N ASP A 62 -10.67 -5.98 2.78
CA ASP A 62 -12.00 -6.57 2.68
C ASP A 62 -12.68 -6.28 1.33
N ASN A 63 -12.10 -5.40 0.49
CA ASN A 63 -12.68 -4.94 -0.78
C ASN A 63 -11.60 -4.75 -1.86
N PRO A 64 -10.81 -5.79 -2.17
CA PRO A 64 -9.78 -5.67 -3.19
C PRO A 64 -10.43 -5.39 -4.54
N HIS A 65 -9.75 -4.60 -5.38
CA HIS A 65 -10.22 -4.21 -6.72
C HIS A 65 -11.46 -3.29 -6.76
N MET A 66 -11.90 -2.76 -5.62
CA MET A 66 -13.03 -1.83 -5.59
C MET A 66 -12.60 -0.42 -6.03
N LYS A 67 -13.41 0.20 -6.90
CA LYS A 67 -13.18 1.57 -7.37
C LYS A 67 -13.25 2.56 -6.21
N SER A 68 -12.46 3.64 -6.27
CA SER A 68 -12.38 4.60 -5.16
C SER A 68 -13.74 5.21 -4.78
N ALA A 69 -14.64 5.43 -5.73
CA ALA A 69 -15.98 5.97 -5.45
C ALA A 69 -16.83 5.02 -4.61
N GLU A 70 -16.81 3.73 -4.92
CA GLU A 70 -17.55 2.69 -4.20
C GLU A 70 -16.91 2.41 -2.84
N LEU A 71 -15.58 2.33 -2.81
CA LEU A 71 -14.82 2.12 -1.59
C LEU A 71 -15.04 3.27 -0.59
N ALA A 72 -15.10 4.51 -1.09
CA ALA A 72 -15.38 5.69 -0.27
C ALA A 72 -16.80 5.67 0.31
N LYS A 73 -17.79 5.29 -0.49
CA LYS A 73 -19.17 5.08 -0.02
C LYS A 73 -19.22 4.02 1.08
N LYS A 74 -18.55 2.88 0.89
CA LYS A 74 -18.50 1.80 1.88
C LYS A 74 -17.80 2.22 3.19
N GLY A 75 -16.77 3.05 3.08
CA GLY A 75 -16.08 3.62 4.24
C GLY A 75 -16.80 4.79 4.92
N HIS A 76 -17.93 5.24 4.38
CA HIS A 76 -18.60 6.50 4.77
C HIS A 76 -17.61 7.67 4.79
N LYS A 77 -16.90 7.85 3.68
CA LYS A 77 -15.89 8.91 3.48
C LYS A 77 -16.10 9.59 2.14
N GLU A 78 -15.58 10.81 2.05
CA GLU A 78 -15.45 11.49 0.77
C GLU A 78 -14.42 10.80 -0.11
N GLN A 79 -14.69 10.70 -1.41
CA GLN A 79 -13.81 10.02 -2.36
C GLN A 79 -12.42 10.67 -2.43
N GLU A 80 -12.35 12.00 -2.43
CA GLU A 80 -11.07 12.72 -2.48
C GLU A 80 -10.29 12.59 -1.17
N TRP A 81 -10.99 12.54 -0.03
CA TRP A 81 -10.38 12.21 1.26
C TRP A 81 -9.76 10.80 1.20
N LEU A 82 -10.49 9.82 0.66
CA LEU A 82 -10.00 8.45 0.56
C LEU A 82 -8.75 8.37 -0.32
N LYS A 83 -8.79 8.96 -1.53
CA LYS A 83 -7.63 8.99 -2.44
C LYS A 83 -6.41 9.65 -1.79
N LEU A 84 -6.59 10.78 -1.11
CA LEU A 84 -5.50 11.47 -0.42
C LEU A 84 -4.81 10.57 0.61
N ASN A 85 -5.61 9.86 1.40
CA ASN A 85 -5.09 9.03 2.47
C ASN A 85 -4.51 7.71 1.97
N ILE A 86 -5.08 7.11 0.93
CA ILE A 86 -4.47 5.95 0.24
C ILE A 86 -3.10 6.32 -0.35
N ARG A 87 -2.91 7.54 -0.87
CA ARG A 87 -1.59 7.99 -1.34
C ARG A 87 -0.54 7.99 -0.21
N LYS A 88 -0.92 8.38 1.02
CA LYS A 88 -0.02 8.32 2.20
C LYS A 88 0.31 6.87 2.58
N LEU A 89 -0.69 5.98 2.56
CA LEU A 89 -0.46 4.56 2.84
C LEU A 89 0.41 3.90 1.76
N LYS A 90 0.24 4.30 0.50
CA LYS A 90 1.09 3.86 -0.62
C LYS A 90 2.54 4.32 -0.47
N SER A 91 2.79 5.54 -0.01
CA SER A 91 4.17 6.01 0.24
C SER A 91 4.87 5.24 1.37
N LEU A 92 4.10 4.64 2.29
CA LEU A 92 4.61 3.74 3.32
C LEU A 92 4.74 2.27 2.85
N GLY A 93 4.45 2.01 1.57
CA GLY A 93 4.53 0.67 0.99
C GLY A 93 3.42 -0.29 1.45
N LEU A 94 2.32 0.21 2.02
CA LEU A 94 1.24 -0.64 2.57
C LEU A 94 0.15 -0.98 1.56
N THR A 95 0.03 -0.18 0.50
CA THR A 95 -1.00 -0.35 -0.52
C THR A 95 -0.39 -0.15 -1.90
N PHE A 96 -1.01 -0.76 -2.90
CA PHE A 96 -0.74 -0.46 -4.31
C PHE A 96 -2.04 -0.14 -5.05
N SER A 97 -1.91 0.69 -6.08
CA SER A 97 -3.02 1.10 -6.92
C SER A 97 -2.95 0.33 -8.23
N HIS A 98 -4.09 -0.12 -8.72
CA HIS A 98 -4.24 -0.79 -10.00
C HIS A 98 -5.61 -0.42 -10.59
N GLU A 99 -5.89 -0.84 -11.82
CA GLU A 99 -7.20 -0.62 -12.41
C GLU A 99 -7.97 -1.96 -12.43
N PRO A 100 -9.15 -2.05 -11.80
CA PRO A 100 -9.78 -1.05 -10.93
C PRO A 100 -9.26 -1.08 -9.48
N GLY A 101 -9.05 0.09 -8.86
CA GLY A 101 -9.01 0.23 -7.39
C GLY A 101 -7.64 0.04 -6.70
N TYR A 102 -7.68 -0.64 -5.56
CA TYR A 102 -6.57 -0.75 -4.60
C TYR A 102 -6.51 -2.14 -3.98
N SER A 103 -5.31 -2.53 -3.53
CA SER A 103 -5.07 -3.73 -2.73
C SER A 103 -3.94 -3.47 -1.73
N LEU A 104 -3.86 -4.30 -0.68
CA LEU A 104 -2.73 -4.29 0.24
C LEU A 104 -1.51 -4.93 -0.40
N THR A 105 -0.32 -4.40 -0.09
CA THR A 105 0.92 -5.11 -0.36
C THR A 105 1.09 -6.25 0.65
N GLU A 106 2.08 -7.13 0.41
CA GLU A 106 2.47 -8.14 1.41
C GLU A 106 2.81 -7.51 2.76
N LEU A 107 3.49 -6.36 2.74
CA LEU A 107 3.76 -5.55 3.93
C LEU A 107 2.48 -5.11 4.65
N GLY A 108 1.49 -4.60 3.91
CA GLY A 108 0.22 -4.17 4.48
C GLY A 108 -0.54 -5.32 5.15
N GLU A 109 -0.56 -6.50 4.52
CA GLU A 109 -1.18 -7.70 5.10
C GLU A 109 -0.47 -8.16 6.37
N GLN A 110 0.87 -8.23 6.35
CA GLN A 110 1.64 -8.61 7.54
C GLN A 110 1.47 -7.60 8.68
N TYR A 111 1.41 -6.31 8.36
CA TYR A 111 1.16 -5.27 9.37
C TYR A 111 -0.23 -5.42 10.02
N LEU A 112 -1.28 -5.69 9.24
CA LEU A 112 -2.60 -5.96 9.83
C LEU A 112 -2.60 -7.21 10.72
N LYS A 113 -1.88 -8.27 10.33
CA LYS A 113 -1.70 -9.45 11.18
C LYS A 113 -0.99 -9.13 12.48
N PHE A 114 0.07 -8.32 12.43
CA PHE A 114 0.79 -7.83 13.62
C PHE A 114 -0.13 -7.04 14.56
N LEU A 115 -1.04 -6.21 14.02
CA LEU A 115 -2.00 -5.45 14.84
C LEU A 115 -3.09 -6.30 15.49
N HIS A 116 -3.40 -7.47 14.94
CA HIS A 116 -4.47 -8.36 15.41
C HIS A 116 -3.93 -9.57 16.18
N ALA A 117 -2.61 -9.73 16.28
CA ALA A 117 -1.93 -10.76 17.05
C ALA A 117 -1.93 -10.42 18.54
#